data_AF-A0A7Y4WV46-F1
#
_entry.id   AF-A0A7Y4WV46-F1
#
_cell.length_a   1.000
_cell.length_b   1.000
_cell.length_c   1.000
_cell.angle_alpha   90.00
_cell.angle_beta   90.00
_cell.angle_gamma   90.00
#
_symmetry.space_group_name_H-M   'P 1'
#
loop_
_entity.id
_entity.type
_entity.pdbx_description
1 polymer ?
#
loop_
_entity_poly.entity_id
_entity_poly.type
_entity_poly.pdbx_seq_one_letter_code
_entity_poly.pdbx_strand_id
1 'polypeptide(L)'
;MSRAGALYVAERLHEVRIAAKKLRYALEVVQTVSGSRAPARLRTLTATQDTLGRLHDLDVLIERARALQARGTLTLVLSADIDALVRVLDAECRGLHAQYVTSRAALLAVCRQVLAQAAGAARRERASA
;
A
#
# COMPACT_ATOMS: atom_id res chain seq x y z
N MET A 1 -1.85 -7.53 7.79
CA MET A 1 -0.54 -7.66 7.07
C MET A 1 -0.11 -9.11 6.80
N SER A 2 -0.47 -10.09 7.64
CA SER A 2 -0.04 -11.51 7.50
C SER A 2 -0.59 -12.21 6.25
N ARG A 3 -1.82 -11.88 5.84
CA ARG A 3 -2.56 -12.55 4.75
C ARG A 3 -2.52 -11.83 3.38
N ALA A 4 -1.70 -10.79 3.27
CA ALA A 4 -1.66 -9.91 2.08
C ALA A 4 -0.47 -10.21 1.14
N GLY A 5 0.26 -11.33 1.31
CA GLY A 5 1.48 -11.60 0.53
C GLY A 5 1.48 -12.90 -0.28
N ALA A 6 0.57 -13.84 -0.02
CA ALA A 6 0.56 -15.15 -0.69
C ALA A 6 -0.35 -15.19 -1.93
N LEU A 7 -1.37 -14.32 -1.98
CA LEU A 7 -2.32 -14.23 -3.08
C LEU A 7 -2.64 -12.74 -3.32
N TYR A 8 -2.74 -12.34 -4.58
CA TYR A 8 -3.23 -11.01 -4.92
C TYR A 8 -4.70 -10.89 -4.56
N VAL A 9 -4.99 -10.09 -3.53
CA VAL A 9 -6.35 -9.76 -3.11
C VAL A 9 -6.40 -8.25 -2.90
N ALA A 10 -6.99 -7.56 -3.87
CA ALA A 10 -7.19 -6.12 -3.94
C ALA A 10 -7.48 -5.47 -2.59
N GLU A 11 -8.57 -5.92 -1.95
CA GLU A 11 -9.07 -5.40 -0.68
C GLU A 11 -8.03 -5.53 0.46
N ARG A 12 -7.33 -6.65 0.53
CA ARG A 12 -6.31 -6.87 1.58
C ARG A 12 -5.11 -5.94 1.42
N LEU A 13 -4.72 -5.65 0.18
CA LEU A 13 -3.64 -4.71 -0.11
C LEU A 13 -4.08 -3.27 0.11
N HIS A 14 -5.34 -2.95 -0.17
CA HIS A 14 -5.94 -1.66 0.15
C HIS A 14 -5.91 -1.37 1.66
N GLU A 15 -6.22 -2.35 2.50
CA GLU A 15 -6.13 -2.19 3.95
C GLU A 15 -4.69 -1.94 4.43
N VAL A 16 -3.70 -2.63 3.85
CA VAL A 16 -2.29 -2.37 4.15
C VAL A 16 -1.90 -0.95 3.74
N ARG A 17 -2.36 -0.47 2.59
CA ARG A 17 -2.12 0.90 2.11
C ARG A 17 -2.66 1.94 3.10
N ILE A 18 -3.89 1.77 3.57
CA ILE A 18 -4.50 2.66 4.57
C ILE A 18 -3.68 2.65 5.87
N ALA A 19 -3.32 1.46 6.37
CA ALA A 19 -2.54 1.34 7.60
C ALA A 19 -1.15 1.98 7.48
N ALA A 20 -0.44 1.75 6.36
CA ALA A 20 0.86 2.36 6.09
C ALA A 20 0.77 3.89 6.01
N LYS A 21 -0.30 4.42 5.39
CA LYS A 21 -0.58 5.86 5.34
C LYS A 21 -0.79 6.46 6.72
N LYS A 22 -1.62 5.83 7.55
CA LYS A 22 -1.85 6.26 8.94
C LYS A 22 -0.54 6.25 9.75
N LEU A 23 0.27 5.20 9.60
CA LEU A 23 1.56 5.11 10.27
C LEU A 23 2.54 6.21 9.82
N ARG A 24 2.63 6.50 8.52
CA ARG A 24 3.47 7.60 8.02
C ARG A 24 3.04 8.94 8.63
N TYR A 25 1.75 9.25 8.59
CA TYR A 25 1.23 10.51 9.14
C TYR A 25 1.51 10.65 10.63
N ALA A 26 1.34 9.56 11.41
CA ALA A 26 1.68 9.57 12.82
C ALA A 26 3.18 9.87 13.04
N LEU A 27 4.08 9.28 12.25
CA LEU A 27 5.52 9.54 12.35
C LEU A 27 5.91 10.95 11.91
N GLU A 28 5.25 11.51 10.90
CA GLU A 28 5.45 12.91 10.47
C GLU A 28 5.05 13.88 11.59
N VAL A 29 3.90 13.67 12.23
CA VAL A 29 3.47 14.47 13.39
C VAL A 29 4.47 14.36 14.54
N VAL A 30 4.90 13.15 14.89
CA VAL A 30 5.91 12.95 15.95
C VAL A 30 7.21 13.65 15.61
N GLN A 31 7.67 13.58 14.36
CA GLN A 31 8.87 14.28 13.91
C GLN A 31 8.75 15.80 14.08
N THR A 32 7.61 16.37 13.69
CA THR A 32 7.36 17.82 13.85
C THR A 32 7.36 18.24 15.32
N VAL A 33 6.75 17.45 16.22
CA VAL A 33 6.64 17.81 17.65
C VAL A 33 7.93 17.55 18.43
N SER A 34 8.61 16.44 18.18
CA SER A 34 9.79 16.01 18.97
C SER A 34 11.13 16.44 18.37
N GLY A 35 11.16 16.95 17.15
CA GLY A 35 12.39 17.17 16.38
C GLY A 35 13.11 15.89 15.97
N SER A 36 12.55 14.70 16.25
CA SER A 36 13.19 13.43 15.94
C SER A 36 13.28 13.18 14.43
N ARG A 37 14.41 12.60 13.99
CA ARG A 37 14.63 12.27 12.57
C ARG A 37 14.53 10.77 12.34
N ALA A 38 13.62 10.38 11.46
CA ALA A 38 13.40 8.98 11.07
C ALA A 38 13.37 8.77 9.54
N PRO A 39 14.34 9.31 8.78
CA PRO A 39 14.24 9.39 7.32
C PRO A 39 14.17 8.01 6.66
N ALA A 40 14.83 6.98 7.21
CA ALA A 40 14.77 5.63 6.66
C ALA A 40 13.38 4.97 6.81
N ARG A 41 12.71 5.18 7.94
CA ARG A 41 11.35 4.66 8.17
C ARG A 41 10.35 5.34 7.26
N LEU A 42 10.41 6.67 7.17
CA LEU A 42 9.54 7.44 6.28
C LEU A 42 9.74 7.05 4.82
N ARG A 43 10.99 6.92 4.35
CA ARG A 43 11.26 6.44 2.98
C ARG A 43 10.65 5.07 2.69
N THR A 44 10.75 4.13 3.62
CA THR A 44 10.17 2.78 3.47
C THR A 44 8.64 2.84 3.38
N LEU A 45 8.01 3.68 4.21
CA LEU A 45 6.56 3.87 4.19
C LEU A 45 6.09 4.55 2.91
N THR A 46 6.79 5.58 2.45
CA THR A 46 6.52 6.26 1.18
C THR A 46 6.60 5.26 0.02
N ALA A 47 7.71 4.52 -0.12
CA ALA A 47 7.85 3.53 -1.19
C ALA A 47 6.77 2.43 -1.15
N THR A 48 6.38 2.00 0.06
CA THR A 48 5.25 1.07 0.25
C THR A 48 3.95 1.69 -0.26
N GLN A 49 3.68 2.94 0.10
CA GLN A 49 2.47 3.65 -0.31
C GLN A 49 2.42 3.92 -1.80
N ASP A 50 3.54 4.25 -2.44
CA ASP A 50 3.61 4.48 -3.89
C ASP A 50 3.27 3.19 -4.64
N THR A 51 3.88 2.07 -4.23
CA THR A 51 3.62 0.75 -4.82
C THR A 51 2.16 0.33 -4.65
N LEU A 52 1.63 0.43 -3.42
CA LEU A 52 0.24 0.03 -3.14
C LEU A 52 -0.80 1.03 -3.66
N GLY A 53 -0.42 2.30 -3.82
CA GLY A 53 -1.24 3.34 -4.43
C GLY A 53 -1.43 3.06 -5.91
N ARG A 54 -0.32 2.84 -6.64
CA ARG A 54 -0.38 2.48 -8.06
C ARG A 54 -1.19 1.21 -8.30
N LEU A 55 -0.99 0.19 -7.47
CA LEU A 55 -1.73 -1.07 -7.56
C LEU A 55 -3.23 -0.85 -7.36
N HIS A 56 -3.63 0.00 -6.41
CA HIS A 56 -5.03 0.33 -6.20
C HIS A 56 -5.64 1.12 -7.38
N ASP A 57 -4.90 2.06 -7.94
CA ASP A 57 -5.37 2.86 -9.09
C ASP A 57 -5.63 1.98 -10.32
N LEU A 58 -4.76 1.00 -10.57
CA LEU A 58 -4.91 0.03 -11.66
C LEU A 58 -6.13 -0.88 -11.44
N ASP A 59 -6.35 -1.36 -10.22
CA ASP A 59 -7.53 -2.16 -9.90
C ASP A 59 -8.83 -1.40 -10.18
N VAL A 60 -8.92 -0.14 -9.73
CA VAL A 60 -10.09 0.71 -9.98
C VAL A 60 -10.26 0.97 -11.48
N LEU A 61 -9.17 1.15 -12.22
CA LEU A 61 -9.22 1.33 -13.68
C LEU A 61 -9.74 0.08 -14.39
N ILE A 62 -9.26 -1.11 -14.01
CA ILE A 62 -9.71 -2.40 -14.55
C ILE A 62 -11.20 -2.61 -14.24
N GLU A 63 -11.63 -2.33 -13.02
CA GLU A 63 -13.04 -2.41 -12.63
C GLU A 63 -13.92 -1.52 -13.51
N ARG A 64 -13.50 -0.26 -13.72
CA ARG A 64 -14.22 0.69 -14.60
C ARG A 64 -14.25 0.25 -16.05
N ALA A 65 -13.15 -0.30 -16.57
CA ALA A 65 -13.07 -0.82 -17.93
C ALA A 65 -14.05 -1.99 -18.15
N ARG A 66 -14.07 -2.95 -17.20
CA ARG A 66 -15.02 -4.08 -17.23
C ARG A 66 -16.47 -3.62 -17.09
N ALA A 67 -16.73 -2.64 -16.22
CA ALA A 67 -18.06 -2.06 -16.06
C ALA A 67 -18.55 -1.37 -17.35
N LEU A 68 -17.65 -0.76 -18.13
CA LEU A 68 -18.00 -0.17 -19.43
C LEU A 68 -18.38 -1.25 -20.45
N GLN A 69 -17.64 -2.36 -20.51
CA GLN A 69 -17.97 -3.49 -21.38
C GLN A 69 -19.31 -4.14 -21.02
N ALA A 70 -19.58 -4.31 -19.72
CA ALA A 70 -20.82 -4.91 -19.22
C ALA A 70 -22.09 -4.12 -19.59
N ARG A 71 -21.98 -2.83 -19.91
CA ARG A 71 -23.11 -2.01 -20.37
C ARG A 71 -23.59 -2.37 -21.78
N GLY A 72 -22.78 -3.09 -22.57
CA GLY A 72 -23.16 -3.55 -23.91
C GLY A 72 -23.26 -2.43 -24.97
N THR A 73 -22.76 -1.23 -24.69
CA THR A 73 -22.85 -0.07 -25.61
C THR A 73 -21.66 0.04 -26.58
N LEU A 74 -20.70 -0.88 -26.50
CA LEU A 74 -19.46 -0.82 -27.27
C LEU A 74 -19.56 -1.64 -28.56
N THR A 75 -18.83 -1.21 -29.60
CA THR A 75 -18.60 -2.04 -30.78
C THR A 75 -17.71 -3.24 -30.45
N LEU A 76 -17.76 -4.29 -31.26
CA LEU A 76 -16.91 -5.48 -31.07
C LEU A 76 -15.41 -5.15 -31.07
N VAL A 77 -14.97 -4.26 -31.97
CA VAL A 77 -13.57 -3.82 -32.05
C VAL A 77 -13.15 -3.11 -30.77
N LEU A 78 -13.94 -2.13 -30.31
CA LEU A 78 -13.63 -1.39 -29.09
C LEU A 78 -13.67 -2.29 -27.85
N SER A 79 -14.58 -3.27 -27.80
CA SER A 79 -14.58 -4.26 -26.73
C SER A 79 -13.29 -5.08 -26.70
N ALA A 80 -12.79 -5.51 -27.86
CA ALA A 80 -11.55 -6.27 -27.96
C ALA A 80 -10.31 -5.43 -27.58
N ASP A 81 -10.29 -4.14 -27.93
CA ASP A 81 -9.22 -3.21 -27.54
C ASP A 81 -9.19 -2.99 -26.02
N ILE A 82 -10.37 -2.84 -25.40
CA ILE A 82 -10.47 -2.75 -23.93
C ILE A 82 -10.00 -4.04 -23.26
N ASP A 83 -10.35 -5.21 -23.80
CA ASP A 83 -9.86 -6.49 -23.29
C ASP A 83 -8.33 -6.59 -23.37
N ALA A 84 -7.74 -6.10 -24.46
CA ALA A 84 -6.29 -6.05 -24.60
C ALA A 84 -5.65 -5.12 -23.57
N LEU A 85 -6.24 -3.95 -23.34
CA LEU A 85 -5.80 -3.00 -22.31
C LEU A 85 -5.88 -3.62 -20.90
N VAL A 86 -7.00 -4.24 -20.55
CA VAL A 86 -7.19 -4.91 -19.24
C VAL A 86 -6.12 -5.96 -19.00
N ARG A 87 -5.75 -6.76 -20.01
CA ARG A 87 -4.67 -7.75 -19.89
C ARG A 87 -3.31 -7.13 -19.56
N VAL A 88 -3.00 -5.97 -20.15
CA VAL A 88 -1.75 -5.23 -19.87
C VAL A 88 -1.77 -4.68 -18.44
N LEU A 89 -2.88 -4.08 -18.01
CA LEU A 89 -3.02 -3.55 -16.65
C LEU A 89 -2.92 -4.68 -15.60
N ASP A 90 -3.56 -5.83 -15.85
CA ASP A 90 -3.47 -7.01 -14.98
C ASP A 90 -2.02 -7.52 -14.86
N ALA A 91 -1.23 -7.43 -15.92
CA ALA A 91 0.19 -7.78 -15.88
C ALA A 91 1.01 -6.81 -15.01
N GLU A 92 0.73 -5.51 -15.11
CA GLU A 92 1.34 -4.49 -14.26
C GLU A 92 0.96 -4.69 -12.78
N CYS A 93 -0.32 -4.99 -12.47
CA CYS A 93 -0.77 -5.33 -11.12
C CYS A 93 0.03 -6.50 -10.52
N ARG A 94 0.27 -7.56 -11.30
CA ARG A 94 1.08 -8.70 -10.87
C ARG A 94 2.53 -8.30 -10.57
N GLY A 95 3.13 -7.46 -11.41
CA GLY A 95 4.49 -6.94 -11.21
C GLY A 95 4.60 -6.12 -9.92
N LEU A 96 3.67 -5.18 -9.70
CA LEU A 96 3.62 -4.36 -8.49
C LEU A 96 3.35 -5.19 -7.24
N HIS A 97 2.50 -6.21 -7.34
CA HIS A 97 2.28 -7.13 -6.23
C HIS A 97 3.56 -7.90 -5.87
N ALA A 98 4.31 -8.39 -6.85
CA ALA A 98 5.61 -9.03 -6.61
C ALA A 98 6.63 -8.08 -5.95
N GLN A 99 6.67 -6.82 -6.38
CA GLN A 99 7.48 -5.78 -5.75
C GLN A 99 7.07 -5.53 -4.29
N TYR A 100 5.77 -5.45 -4.01
CA TYR A 100 5.27 -5.35 -2.64
C TYR A 100 5.65 -6.56 -1.79
N VAL A 101 5.50 -7.78 -2.31
CA VAL A 101 5.88 -9.01 -1.59
C VAL A 101 7.35 -9.00 -1.21
N THR A 102 8.22 -8.55 -2.12
CA THR A 102 9.66 -8.42 -1.88
C THR A 102 9.99 -7.38 -0.81
N SER A 103 9.28 -6.25 -0.80
CA SER A 103 9.50 -5.15 0.17
C SER A 103 8.78 -5.34 1.51
N ARG A 104 7.88 -6.33 1.62
CA ARG A 104 7.04 -6.57 2.81
C ARG A 104 7.84 -6.77 4.10
N ALA A 105 8.99 -7.43 4.03
CA ALA A 105 9.84 -7.65 5.21
C ALA A 105 10.35 -6.32 5.80
N ALA A 106 10.71 -5.35 4.95
CA ALA A 106 11.14 -4.03 5.38
C ALA A 106 9.99 -3.26 6.05
N LEU A 107 8.78 -3.31 5.49
CA LEU A 107 7.59 -2.71 6.11
C LEU A 107 7.33 -3.28 7.50
N LEU A 108 7.40 -4.61 7.67
CA LEU A 108 7.23 -5.25 8.98
C LEU A 108 8.35 -4.87 9.96
N ALA A 109 9.58 -4.67 9.49
CA ALA A 109 10.67 -4.18 10.32
C ALA A 109 10.39 -2.76 10.83
N VAL A 110 9.88 -1.86 9.98
CA VAL A 110 9.45 -0.52 10.38
C VAL A 110 8.35 -0.57 11.45
N CYS A 111 7.31 -1.39 11.25
CA CYS A 111 6.24 -1.54 12.24
C CYS A 111 6.78 -2.01 13.60
N ARG A 112 7.67 -3.01 13.61
CA ARG A 112 8.30 -3.52 14.85
C ARG A 112 9.14 -2.44 15.55
N GLN A 113 9.92 -1.68 14.80
CA GLN A 113 10.73 -0.58 15.35
C GLN A 113 9.84 0.48 16.01
N VAL A 114 8.76 0.90 15.36
CA VAL A 114 7.85 1.92 15.91
C VAL A 114 7.16 1.42 17.18
N LEU A 115 6.69 0.16 17.18
CA LEU A 115 6.08 -0.45 18.38
C LEU A 115 7.07 -0.51 19.54
N ALA A 116 8.32 -0.91 19.30
CA ALA A 116 9.36 -0.96 20.32
C ALA A 116 9.68 0.44 20.88
N GLN A 117 9.74 1.45 20.01
CA GLN A 117 9.97 2.85 20.42
C GLN A 117 8.81 3.39 21.28
N ALA A 118 7.57 3.14 20.87
CA ALA A 118 6.38 3.54 21.64
C ALA A 118 6.34 2.86 23.02
N ALA A 119 6.61 1.55 23.10
CA ALA A 119 6.67 0.83 24.36
C ALA A 119 7.83 1.29 25.27
N GLY A 120 8.94 1.75 24.68
CA GLY A 120 10.04 2.35 25.42
C GLY A 120 9.69 3.72 25.99
N ALA A 121 8.97 4.55 25.23
CA ALA A 121 8.52 5.87 25.69
C ALA A 121 7.52 5.76 26.85
N ALA A 122 6.50 4.91 26.71
CA ALA A 122 5.50 4.70 27.77
C ALA A 122 6.10 4.17 29.08
N ARG A 123 7.16 3.34 29.01
CA ARG A 123 7.87 2.86 30.20
C ARG A 123 8.66 3.96 30.92
N ARG A 124 9.29 4.88 30.18
CA ARG A 124 10.01 6.01 30.77
C ARG A 124 9.06 6.97 31.47
N GLU A 125 7.94 7.29 30.83
CA GLU A 125 6.91 8.19 31.39
C GLU A 125 6.37 7.67 32.73
N ARG A 126 6.09 6.36 32.83
CA ARG A 126 5.67 5.73 34.09
C ARG A 126 6.73 5.65 35.18
N ALA A 127 8.01 5.68 34.82
CA ALA A 127 9.11 5.68 35.79
C ALA A 127 9.45 7.10 36.29
N SER A 128 8.91 8.12 35.63
CA SER A 128 9.09 9.54 35.95
C SER A 128 7.88 10.17 36.65
N ALA A 129 6.82 9.38 36.90
CA ALA A 129 5.60 9.74 37.62
C ALA A 129 5.56 9.02 38.96
#